data_AF-A0A957P619-F1
#
_entry.id   AF-A0A957P619-F1
#
_cell.length_a   1.000
_cell.length_b   1.000
_cell.length_c   1.000
_cell.angle_alpha   90.00
_cell.angle_beta   90.00
_cell.angle_gamma   90.00
#
_symmetry.space_group_name_H-M   'P 1'
#
loop_
_entity.id
_entity.type
_entity.pdbx_description
1 polymer ?
#
loop_
_entity_poly.entity_id
_entity_poly.type
_entity_poly.pdbx_seq_one_letter_code
_entity_poly.pdbx_strand_id
1 'polypeptide(L)'
;MKYRFSLSNYPNTTFWLCFFVLNALLFLPLYWLNRDSSSFWPLGNPFRDGLTSFLNGLLVWRDNFDPFRLNVEAPILVALWVHVGWLRGRTYRILFALIYLIALIYYIYEGVALSMFAVEPVFYGQYEWFVDGATFLLEHVQVPIYLYIAAISGLIALVLAIWALISAMLGGVPVEKLSRWSRMSVAIMALVALGCTLWFRAAL
;
A
#
# COMPACT_ATOMS: atom_id res chain seq x y z
N MET A 1 5.60 -1.83 37.35
CA MET A 1 5.16 -0.72 36.48
C MET A 1 5.08 -1.23 35.04
N LYS A 2 3.91 -1.72 34.60
CA LYS A 2 3.69 -2.06 33.18
C LYS A 2 3.19 -0.80 32.49
N TYR A 3 4.07 -0.11 31.77
CA TYR A 3 3.65 0.87 30.77
C TYR A 3 2.89 0.11 29.68
N ARG A 4 1.58 -0.06 29.85
CA ARG A 4 0.70 -0.34 28.72
C ARG A 4 0.75 0.93 27.88
N PHE A 5 1.54 0.93 26.81
CA PHE A 5 1.40 1.88 25.71
C PHE A 5 -0.03 1.75 25.19
N SER A 6 -0.94 2.52 25.77
CA SER A 6 -2.29 2.63 25.27
C SER A 6 -2.22 3.56 24.07
N LEU A 7 -2.23 2.99 22.87
CA LEU A 7 -2.39 3.72 21.60
C LEU A 7 -3.62 4.66 21.60
N SER A 8 -4.51 4.54 22.59
CA SER A 8 -5.65 5.44 22.80
C SER A 8 -5.29 6.90 23.14
N ASN A 9 -4.06 7.16 23.62
CA ASN A 9 -3.69 8.49 24.11
C ASN A 9 -3.35 9.48 22.98
N TYR A 10 -2.98 8.96 21.80
CA TYR A 10 -2.61 9.77 20.64
C TYR A 10 -3.35 9.27 19.38
N PRO A 11 -4.67 9.53 19.28
CA PRO A 11 -5.52 9.02 18.21
C PRO A 11 -5.05 9.48 16.82
N ASN A 12 -4.66 10.75 16.68
CA ASN A 12 -4.18 11.28 15.41
C ASN A 12 -2.85 10.63 14.98
N THR A 13 -1.89 10.53 15.90
CA THR A 13 -0.57 9.96 15.59
C THR A 13 -0.68 8.50 15.19
N THR A 14 -1.49 7.72 15.90
CA THR A 14 -1.74 6.31 15.58
C THR A 14 -2.35 6.17 14.19
N PHE A 15 -3.35 6.99 13.87
CA PHE A 15 -4.00 6.99 12.56
C PHE A 15 -2.99 7.28 11.42
N TRP A 16 -2.23 8.37 11.52
CA TRP A 16 -1.25 8.74 10.49
C TRP A 16 -0.12 7.73 10.38
N LEU A 17 0.38 7.22 11.50
CA LEU A 17 1.42 6.20 11.50
C LEU A 17 0.94 4.93 10.80
N CYS A 18 -0.25 4.42 11.15
CA CYS A 18 -0.81 3.25 10.48
C CYS A 18 -1.04 3.50 8.98
N PHE A 19 -1.53 4.69 8.60
CA PHE A 19 -1.71 5.06 7.20
C PHE A 19 -0.38 5.03 6.42
N PHE A 20 0.66 5.69 6.93
CA PHE A 20 1.97 5.71 6.27
C PHE A 20 2.65 4.35 6.24
N VAL A 21 2.53 3.56 7.32
CA VAL A 21 3.07 2.20 7.35
C VAL A 21 2.38 1.30 6.32
N LEU A 22 1.04 1.35 6.23
CA LEU A 22 0.30 0.59 5.22
C LEU A 22 0.66 1.06 3.81
N ASN A 23 0.81 2.36 3.61
CA ASN A 23 1.20 2.91 2.32
C ASN A 23 2.62 2.46 1.91
N ALA A 24 3.60 2.54 2.81
CA ALA A 24 4.96 2.08 2.55
C ALA A 24 5.04 0.57 2.33
N LEU A 25 4.31 -0.22 3.11
CA LEU A 25 4.27 -1.68 2.98
C LEU A 25 3.79 -2.14 1.59
N LEU A 26 2.91 -1.35 0.96
CA LEU A 26 2.36 -1.63 -0.36
C LEU A 26 3.41 -1.45 -1.48
N PHE A 27 4.34 -0.50 -1.34
CA PHE A 27 5.42 -0.26 -2.30
C PHE A 27 6.74 -0.96 -1.97
N LEU A 28 6.92 -1.43 -0.73
CA LEU A 28 8.15 -2.05 -0.25
C LEU A 28 8.59 -3.28 -1.07
N PRO A 29 7.72 -4.23 -1.45
CA PRO A 29 8.12 -5.38 -2.27
C PRO A 29 8.71 -4.93 -3.61
N LEU A 30 8.09 -3.92 -4.21
CA LEU A 30 8.44 -3.43 -5.53
C LEU A 30 9.79 -2.69 -5.50
N TYR A 31 10.02 -1.86 -4.47
CA TYR A 31 11.33 -1.25 -4.19
C TYR A 31 12.41 -2.30 -3.94
N TRP A 32 12.13 -3.32 -3.12
CA TRP A 32 13.13 -4.32 -2.73
C TRP A 32 13.56 -5.19 -3.92
N LEU A 33 12.64 -5.56 -4.79
CA LEU A 33 12.92 -6.40 -5.96
C LEU A 33 13.63 -5.64 -7.08
N ASN A 34 13.47 -4.31 -7.15
CA ASN A 34 14.00 -3.48 -8.24
C ASN A 34 14.96 -2.41 -7.71
N ARG A 35 15.84 -2.76 -6.77
CA ARG A 35 16.77 -1.81 -6.12
C ARG A 35 17.70 -1.10 -7.09
N ASP A 36 18.12 -1.77 -8.15
CA ASP A 36 19.10 -1.22 -9.10
C ASP A 36 18.50 -0.11 -9.98
N SER A 37 17.18 -0.12 -10.16
CA SER A 37 16.42 0.87 -10.94
C SER A 37 15.58 1.80 -10.08
N SER A 38 15.67 1.70 -8.74
CA SER A 38 14.85 2.48 -7.82
C SER A 38 15.68 3.31 -6.85
N SER A 39 15.10 4.42 -6.43
CA SER A 39 15.66 5.32 -5.44
C SER A 39 14.74 5.42 -4.23
N PHE A 40 15.34 5.57 -3.05
CA PHE A 40 14.61 5.63 -1.79
C PHE A 40 13.74 6.89 -1.65
N TRP A 41 14.10 7.98 -2.34
CA TRP A 41 13.42 9.27 -2.26
C TRP A 41 12.82 9.64 -3.63
N PRO A 42 11.61 10.21 -3.69
CA PRO A 42 11.06 10.71 -4.95
C PRO A 42 12.02 11.74 -5.55
N LEU A 43 12.58 11.43 -6.71
CA LEU A 43 13.69 12.18 -7.33
C LEU A 43 13.32 13.59 -7.82
N GLY A 44 12.04 13.97 -7.78
CA GLY A 44 11.60 15.31 -8.17
C GLY A 44 11.98 16.37 -7.13
N ASN A 45 12.65 17.42 -7.56
CA ASN A 45 12.90 18.57 -6.68
C ASN A 45 11.75 19.57 -6.86
N PRO A 46 10.88 19.78 -5.85
CA PRO A 46 9.71 20.66 -5.98
C PRO A 46 10.10 22.12 -6.30
N PHE A 47 11.32 22.53 -5.95
CA PHE A 47 11.84 23.87 -6.23
C PHE A 47 12.38 24.03 -7.65
N ARG A 48 12.68 22.93 -8.35
CA ARG A 48 13.25 22.94 -9.70
C ARG A 48 12.22 22.59 -10.77
N ASP A 49 11.41 21.56 -10.51
CA ASP A 49 10.52 20.95 -11.52
C ASP A 49 9.06 21.41 -11.38
N GLY A 50 8.78 22.22 -10.36
CA GLY A 50 7.46 22.72 -10.02
C GLY A 50 6.65 21.76 -9.14
N LEU A 51 5.76 22.34 -8.33
CA LEU A 51 4.97 21.60 -7.34
C LEU A 51 4.01 20.59 -7.99
N THR A 52 3.46 20.91 -9.17
CA THR A 52 2.57 20.04 -9.93
C THR A 52 3.28 18.79 -10.44
N SER A 53 4.47 18.94 -11.03
CA SER A 53 5.30 17.81 -11.50
C SER A 53 5.72 16.91 -10.34
N PHE A 54 6.07 17.49 -9.20
CA PHE A 54 6.37 16.75 -7.98
C PHE A 54 5.17 15.96 -7.47
N LEU A 55 3.98 16.59 -7.37
CA LEU A 55 2.76 15.91 -6.95
C LEU A 55 2.35 14.80 -7.91
N ASN A 56 2.48 15.02 -9.21
CA ASN A 56 2.25 13.97 -10.21
C ASN A 56 3.24 12.82 -10.05
N GLY A 57 4.53 13.10 -9.82
CA GLY A 57 5.53 12.06 -9.54
C GLY A 57 5.28 11.27 -8.25
N LEU A 58 4.64 11.88 -7.26
CA LEU A 58 4.34 11.27 -5.96
C LEU A 58 3.03 10.46 -5.97
N LEU A 59 2.05 10.86 -6.78
CA LEU A 59 0.68 10.31 -6.77
C LEU A 59 0.33 9.49 -8.02
N VAL A 60 0.83 9.86 -9.20
CA VAL A 60 0.33 9.35 -10.49
C VAL A 60 1.40 8.66 -11.33
N TRP A 61 2.56 9.30 -11.49
CA TRP A 61 3.57 8.91 -12.47
C TRP A 61 4.61 7.94 -11.92
N ARG A 62 4.95 6.89 -12.69
CA ARG A 62 5.51 5.65 -12.14
C ARG A 62 6.98 5.32 -12.44
N ASP A 63 7.79 6.31 -12.84
CA ASP A 63 9.17 6.05 -13.28
C ASP A 63 10.13 5.56 -12.17
N ASN A 64 9.84 5.83 -10.90
CA ASN A 64 10.68 5.41 -9.78
C ASN A 64 9.89 4.54 -8.79
N PHE A 65 10.53 3.58 -8.12
CA PHE A 65 9.84 2.71 -7.16
C PHE A 65 10.19 3.07 -5.71
N ASP A 66 9.74 4.23 -5.23
CA ASP A 66 10.01 4.67 -3.86
C ASP A 66 8.94 4.22 -2.84
N PRO A 67 9.33 3.86 -1.58
CA PRO A 67 8.39 3.47 -0.54
C PRO A 67 7.52 4.61 0.04
N PHE A 68 7.83 5.88 -0.28
CA PHE A 68 7.12 7.04 0.25
C PHE A 68 6.04 7.58 -0.68
N ARG A 69 5.82 6.90 -1.81
CA ARG A 69 4.73 7.18 -2.74
C ARG A 69 3.39 7.03 -2.09
N LEU A 70 2.49 7.94 -2.42
CA LEU A 70 1.12 7.87 -1.97
C LEU A 70 0.29 7.14 -3.01
N ASN A 71 -0.19 5.94 -2.66
CA ASN A 71 -1.22 5.26 -3.43
C ASN A 71 -2.47 6.16 -3.41
N VAL A 72 -3.10 6.41 -4.56
CA VAL A 72 -4.22 7.37 -4.71
C VAL A 72 -5.53 6.80 -4.16
N GLU A 73 -5.72 5.48 -4.24
CA GLU A 73 -6.92 4.81 -3.78
C GLU A 73 -7.04 4.85 -2.25
N ALA A 74 -5.92 4.71 -1.54
CA ALA A 74 -5.86 4.75 -0.08
C ALA A 74 -6.41 6.05 0.55
N PRO A 75 -5.95 7.27 0.21
CA PRO A 75 -6.48 8.52 0.76
C PRO A 75 -7.93 8.74 0.35
N ILE A 76 -8.37 8.32 -0.84
CA ILE A 76 -9.78 8.41 -1.25
C ILE A 76 -10.66 7.53 -0.36
N LEU A 77 -10.30 6.26 -0.18
CA LEU A 77 -11.04 5.32 0.65
C LEU A 77 -11.08 5.77 2.12
N VAL A 78 -9.95 6.27 2.63
CA VAL A 78 -9.85 6.78 3.99
C VAL A 78 -10.66 8.07 4.16
N ALA A 79 -10.64 8.98 3.19
CA ALA A 79 -11.47 10.20 3.20
C ALA A 79 -12.95 9.86 3.22
N LEU A 80 -13.36 8.88 2.42
CA LEU A 80 -14.73 8.40 2.37
C LEU A 80 -15.16 7.79 3.72
N TRP A 81 -14.30 6.99 4.34
CA TRP A 81 -14.57 6.43 5.67
C TRP A 81 -14.68 7.51 6.78
N VAL A 82 -13.80 8.53 6.74
CA VAL A 82 -13.83 9.62 7.72
C VAL A 82 -15.12 10.45 7.59
N HIS A 83 -15.53 10.78 6.37
CA HIS A 83 -16.64 11.71 6.14
C HIS A 83 -18.01 11.04 6.09
N VAL A 84 -18.09 9.79 5.63
CA VAL A 84 -19.37 9.12 5.41
C VAL A 84 -19.63 8.08 6.50
N GLY A 85 -20.43 8.47 7.50
CA GLY A 85 -20.65 7.69 8.73
C GLY A 85 -21.21 6.28 8.53
N TRP A 86 -21.99 6.04 7.48
CA TRP A 86 -22.52 4.71 7.14
C TRP A 86 -21.42 3.68 6.76
N LEU A 87 -20.21 4.15 6.41
CA LEU A 87 -19.09 3.30 5.98
C LEU A 87 -18.26 2.83 7.17
N ARG A 88 -18.63 3.20 8.39
CA ARG A 88 -17.87 2.87 9.60
C ARG A 88 -18.18 1.47 10.16
N GLY A 89 -18.95 0.67 9.42
CA GLY A 89 -19.30 -0.70 9.80
C GLY A 89 -18.14 -1.71 9.66
N ARG A 90 -18.29 -2.87 10.31
CA ARG A 90 -17.31 -3.98 10.22
C ARG A 90 -17.09 -4.45 8.78
N THR A 91 -18.12 -4.43 7.95
CA THR A 91 -18.07 -4.85 6.54
C THR A 91 -17.10 -4.00 5.73
N TYR A 92 -17.10 -2.68 5.90
CA TYR A 92 -16.20 -1.78 5.16
C TYR A 92 -14.75 -1.95 5.56
N ARG A 93 -14.48 -2.26 6.83
CA ARG A 93 -13.13 -2.62 7.27
C ARG A 93 -12.64 -3.90 6.60
N ILE A 94 -13.50 -4.92 6.47
CA ILE A 94 -13.17 -6.14 5.74
C ILE A 94 -12.94 -5.83 4.26
N LEU A 95 -13.82 -5.03 3.64
CA LEU A 95 -13.69 -4.62 2.25
C LEU A 95 -12.37 -3.86 2.01
N PHE A 96 -12.03 -2.91 2.87
CA PHE A 96 -10.76 -2.17 2.81
C PHE A 96 -9.57 -3.11 2.92
N ALA A 97 -9.61 -4.08 3.84
CA ALA A 97 -8.55 -5.08 3.98
C ALA A 97 -8.42 -5.98 2.74
N LEU A 98 -9.54 -6.39 2.14
CA LEU A 98 -9.54 -7.18 0.91
C LEU A 98 -8.97 -6.39 -0.26
N ILE A 99 -9.43 -5.15 -0.47
CA ILE A 99 -8.90 -4.26 -1.53
C ILE A 99 -7.39 -4.06 -1.34
N TYR A 100 -6.96 -3.80 -0.11
CA TYR A 100 -5.55 -3.63 0.21
C TYR A 100 -4.73 -4.89 -0.06
N LEU A 101 -5.23 -6.08 0.32
CA LEU A 101 -4.55 -7.35 0.04
C LEU A 101 -4.45 -7.63 -1.46
N ILE A 102 -5.52 -7.36 -2.22
CA ILE A 102 -5.51 -7.50 -3.68
C ILE A 102 -4.47 -6.56 -4.29
N ALA A 103 -4.43 -5.30 -3.85
CA ALA A 103 -3.43 -4.33 -4.30
C ALA A 103 -2.01 -4.80 -3.96
N LEU A 104 -1.77 -5.28 -2.74
CA LEU A 104 -0.47 -5.79 -2.32
C LEU A 104 -0.02 -6.99 -3.17
N ILE A 105 -0.91 -7.96 -3.43
CA ILE A 105 -0.63 -9.10 -4.29
C ILE A 105 -0.27 -8.62 -5.70
N TYR A 106 -1.04 -7.68 -6.24
CA TYR A 106 -0.77 -7.09 -7.55
C TYR A 106 0.61 -6.41 -7.59
N TYR A 107 0.98 -5.60 -6.60
CA TYR A 107 2.29 -4.94 -6.57
C TYR A 107 3.46 -5.90 -6.36
N ILE A 108 3.27 -6.98 -5.60
CA ILE A 108 4.27 -8.06 -5.50
C ILE A 108 4.45 -8.71 -6.86
N TYR A 109 3.35 -9.11 -7.51
CA TYR A 109 3.37 -9.71 -8.83
C TYR A 109 4.06 -8.82 -9.86
N GLU A 110 3.70 -7.55 -9.89
CA GLU A 110 4.28 -6.56 -10.77
C GLU A 110 5.77 -6.33 -10.47
N GLY A 111 6.16 -6.27 -9.21
CA GLY A 111 7.57 -6.17 -8.82
C GLY A 111 8.38 -7.38 -9.30
N VAL A 112 7.82 -8.58 -9.18
CA VAL A 112 8.44 -9.82 -9.70
C VAL A 112 8.53 -9.76 -11.22
N ALA A 113 7.44 -9.42 -11.91
CA ALA A 113 7.40 -9.35 -13.37
C ALA A 113 8.43 -8.36 -13.93
N LEU A 114 8.53 -7.17 -13.35
CA LEU A 114 9.53 -6.17 -13.72
C LEU A 114 10.96 -6.65 -13.45
N SER A 115 11.20 -7.27 -12.29
CA SER A 115 12.55 -7.72 -11.92
C SER A 115 13.05 -8.90 -12.77
N MET A 116 12.16 -9.83 -13.13
CA MET A 116 12.53 -11.05 -13.84
C MET A 116 12.46 -10.92 -15.36
N PHE A 117 11.48 -10.17 -15.87
CA PHE A 117 11.19 -10.13 -17.30
C PHE A 117 11.43 -8.75 -17.92
N ALA A 118 11.62 -7.69 -17.13
CA ALA A 118 11.72 -6.31 -17.61
C ALA A 118 10.55 -5.90 -18.54
N VAL A 119 9.40 -6.56 -18.39
CA VAL A 119 8.21 -6.39 -19.23
C VAL A 119 7.04 -6.03 -18.33
N GLU A 120 6.12 -5.23 -18.87
CA GLU A 120 4.86 -4.90 -18.21
C GLU A 120 4.06 -6.19 -17.90
N PRO A 121 3.36 -6.24 -16.76
CA PRO A 121 2.65 -7.45 -16.35
C PRO A 121 1.54 -7.83 -17.34
N VAL A 122 1.71 -8.96 -18.05
CA VAL A 122 0.68 -9.56 -18.92
C VAL A 122 0.16 -10.83 -18.26
N PHE A 123 -0.94 -10.68 -17.50
CA PHE A 123 -1.52 -11.74 -16.66
C PHE A 123 -1.74 -13.07 -17.38
N TYR A 124 -2.31 -13.04 -18.59
CA TYR A 124 -2.70 -14.27 -19.30
C TYR A 124 -1.49 -15.09 -19.75
N GLY A 125 -0.45 -14.44 -20.29
CA GLY A 125 0.76 -15.15 -20.76
C GLY A 125 1.69 -15.59 -19.64
N GLN A 126 1.77 -14.82 -18.54
CA GLN A 126 2.67 -15.11 -17.42
C GLN A 126 2.09 -16.15 -16.44
N TYR A 127 0.78 -16.39 -16.46
CA TYR A 127 0.13 -17.42 -15.65
C TYR A 127 0.57 -18.84 -16.01
N GLU A 128 0.59 -19.18 -17.30
CA GLU A 128 0.99 -20.53 -17.76
C GLU A 128 2.43 -20.85 -17.35
N TRP A 129 3.33 -19.87 -17.51
CA TRP A 129 4.72 -19.99 -17.10
C TRP A 129 4.88 -20.20 -15.58
N PHE A 130 4.03 -19.54 -14.79
CA PHE A 130 4.05 -19.71 -13.34
C PHE A 130 3.56 -21.10 -12.94
N VAL A 131 2.50 -21.62 -13.57
CA VAL A 131 1.97 -22.96 -13.29
C VAL A 131 2.97 -24.04 -13.66
N ASP A 132 3.58 -23.93 -14.84
CA ASP A 132 4.58 -24.89 -15.32
C ASP A 132 5.85 -24.82 -14.48
N GLY A 133 6.34 -23.61 -14.17
CA GLY A 133 7.49 -23.39 -13.31
C GLY A 133 7.27 -23.87 -11.87
N ALA A 134 6.09 -23.64 -11.29
CA ALA A 134 5.75 -24.11 -9.96
C ALA A 134 5.72 -25.64 -9.89
N THR A 135 5.18 -26.29 -10.92
CA THR A 135 5.14 -27.76 -10.99
C THR A 135 6.54 -28.34 -11.07
N PHE A 136 7.40 -27.78 -11.92
CA PHE A 136 8.82 -28.16 -12.00
C PHE A 136 9.54 -28.00 -10.65
N LEU A 137 9.33 -26.88 -9.95
CA LEU A 137 9.93 -26.64 -8.63
C LEU A 137 9.42 -27.63 -7.59
N LEU A 138 8.13 -27.96 -7.58
CA LEU A 138 7.57 -28.94 -6.63
C LEU A 138 8.15 -30.35 -6.85
N GLU A 139 8.45 -30.71 -8.09
CA GLU A 139 9.01 -32.03 -8.42
C GLU A 139 10.50 -32.16 -8.12
N HIS A 140 11.27 -31.07 -8.25
CA HIS A 140 12.74 -31.12 -8.19
C HIS A 140 13.34 -30.46 -6.95
N VAL A 141 12.59 -29.61 -6.27
CA VAL A 141 13.10 -28.90 -5.11
C VAL A 141 12.84 -29.73 -3.86
N GLN A 142 13.89 -30.38 -3.37
CA GLN A 142 13.91 -31.00 -2.05
C GLN A 142 14.09 -29.93 -0.96
N VAL A 143 13.13 -29.00 -0.86
CA VAL A 143 13.11 -28.03 0.25
C VAL A 143 12.75 -28.78 1.52
N PRO A 144 13.54 -28.64 2.60
CA PRO A 144 13.20 -29.25 3.87
C PRO A 144 11.91 -28.67 4.45
N ILE A 145 11.10 -29.51 5.09
CA ILE A 145 9.73 -29.19 5.55
C ILE A 145 9.63 -27.92 6.40
N TYR A 146 10.67 -27.60 7.18
CA TYR A 146 10.69 -26.42 8.04
C TYR A 146 10.61 -25.10 7.25
N LEU A 147 11.10 -25.06 5.99
CA LEU A 147 10.99 -23.86 5.16
C LEU A 147 9.56 -23.63 4.67
N TYR A 148 8.79 -24.68 4.38
CA TYR A 148 7.36 -24.54 4.06
C TYR A 148 6.57 -24.02 5.27
N ILE A 149 6.84 -24.57 6.46
CA ILE A 149 6.21 -24.10 7.70
C ILE A 149 6.57 -22.63 7.96
N ALA A 150 7.85 -22.27 7.80
CA ALA A 150 8.32 -20.89 7.94
C ALA A 150 7.60 -19.97 6.94
N ALA A 151 7.50 -20.35 5.67
CA ALA A 151 6.84 -19.56 4.64
C ALA A 151 5.34 -19.33 4.95
N ILE A 152 4.61 -20.40 5.28
CA ILE A 152 3.18 -20.32 5.62
C ILE A 152 2.98 -19.46 6.88
N SER A 153 3.80 -19.68 7.92
CA SER A 153 3.72 -18.90 9.15
C SER A 153 4.01 -17.41 8.93
N GLY A 154 4.98 -17.09 8.05
CA GLY A 154 5.30 -15.73 7.66
C GLY A 154 4.15 -15.05 6.91
N LEU A 155 3.50 -15.78 6.00
CA LEU A 155 2.33 -15.28 5.27
C LEU A 155 1.16 -14.99 6.22
N ILE A 156 0.87 -15.90 7.16
CA ILE A 156 -0.16 -15.70 8.18
C ILE A 156 0.17 -14.49 9.05
N ALA A 157 1.41 -14.38 9.52
CA ALA A 157 1.86 -13.25 10.32
C ALA A 157 1.71 -11.92 9.58
N LEU A 158 2.04 -11.88 8.29
CA LEU A 158 1.86 -10.70 7.43
C LEU A 158 0.39 -10.29 7.32
N VAL A 159 -0.49 -11.24 7.03
CA VAL A 159 -1.95 -10.99 6.94
C VAL A 159 -2.50 -10.48 8.27
N LEU A 160 -2.08 -11.07 9.39
CA LEU A 160 -2.48 -10.63 10.73
C LEU A 160 -1.93 -9.23 11.05
N ALA A 161 -0.71 -8.90 10.65
CA ALA A 161 -0.11 -7.58 10.85
C ALA A 161 -0.87 -6.51 10.06
N ILE A 162 -1.18 -6.77 8.78
CA ILE A 162 -2.00 -5.88 7.94
C ILE A 162 -3.38 -5.68 8.56
N TRP A 163 -4.03 -6.79 8.97
CA TRP A 163 -5.34 -6.72 9.63
C TRP A 163 -5.29 -5.91 10.92
N ALA A 164 -4.24 -6.07 11.73
CA ALA A 164 -4.04 -5.31 12.95
C ALA A 164 -3.84 -3.81 12.68
N LEU A 165 -3.03 -3.45 11.66
CA LEU A 165 -2.81 -2.06 11.25
C LEU A 165 -4.10 -1.39 10.74
N ILE A 166 -4.85 -2.08 9.86
CA ILE A 166 -6.13 -1.59 9.34
C ILE A 166 -7.14 -1.46 10.49
N SER A 167 -7.18 -2.44 11.39
CA SER A 167 -8.06 -2.39 12.56
C SER A 167 -7.67 -1.28 13.52
N ALA A 168 -6.39 -0.99 13.71
CA ALA A 168 -5.92 0.13 14.51
C ALA A 168 -6.29 1.47 13.87
N MET A 169 -6.16 1.60 12.56
CA MET A 169 -6.49 2.81 11.80
C MET A 169 -8.00 3.10 11.75
N LEU A 170 -8.82 2.11 11.38
CA LEU A 170 -10.27 2.27 11.13
C LEU A 170 -11.15 1.90 12.33
N GLY A 171 -10.65 1.10 13.29
CA GLY A 171 -11.43 0.60 14.43
C GLY A 171 -10.90 1.03 15.79
N GLY A 172 -9.61 1.33 15.90
CA GLY A 172 -8.95 1.70 17.16
C GLY A 172 -9.20 3.14 17.59
N VAL A 173 -9.56 4.01 16.65
CA VAL A 173 -9.79 5.44 16.90
C VAL A 173 -11.20 5.83 16.45
N PRO A 174 -12.13 6.15 17.36
CA PRO A 174 -13.42 6.70 16.95
C PRO A 174 -13.17 8.03 16.23
N VAL A 175 -13.76 8.19 15.04
CA VAL A 175 -13.57 9.38 14.18
C VAL A 175 -13.83 10.67 14.95
N GLU A 176 -14.76 10.65 15.91
CA GLU A 176 -15.07 11.75 16.82
C GLU A 176 -13.86 12.29 17.59
N LYS A 177 -12.88 11.44 17.92
CA LYS A 177 -11.62 11.80 18.58
C LYS A 177 -10.52 12.26 17.61
N LEU A 178 -10.71 12.11 16.30
CA LEU A 178 -9.79 12.70 15.31
C LEU A 178 -9.95 14.23 15.33
N SER A 179 -8.83 14.95 15.31
CA SER A 179 -8.85 16.41 15.23
C SER A 179 -9.48 16.89 13.92
N ARG A 180 -10.11 18.08 13.94
CA ARG A 180 -10.66 18.70 12.73
C ARG A 180 -9.60 18.84 11.63
N TRP A 181 -8.38 19.22 12.03
CA TRP A 181 -7.22 19.31 11.14
C TRP A 181 -6.88 17.99 10.46
N SER A 182 -6.88 16.88 11.19
CA SER A 182 -6.61 15.55 10.62
C SER A 182 -7.70 15.10 9.64
N ARG A 183 -8.97 15.47 9.87
CA ARG A 183 -10.05 15.15 8.93
C ARG A 183 -9.94 16.00 7.67
N MET A 184 -9.64 17.29 7.83
CA MET A 184 -9.44 18.21 6.70
C MET A 184 -8.23 17.81 5.87
N SER A 185 -7.11 17.40 6.47
CA SER A 185 -5.92 16.99 5.72
C SER A 185 -6.18 15.73 4.89
N VAL A 186 -6.90 14.74 5.42
CA VAL A 186 -7.32 13.57 4.65
C VAL A 186 -8.23 13.97 3.47
N ALA A 187 -9.17 14.89 3.67
CA ALA A 187 -10.02 15.39 2.59
C ALA A 187 -9.22 16.12 1.52
N ILE A 188 -8.28 16.98 1.92
CA ILE A 188 -7.38 17.70 1.01
C ILE A 188 -6.53 16.70 0.23
N MET A 189 -5.97 15.68 0.87
CA MET A 189 -5.19 14.64 0.17
C MET A 189 -6.03 13.92 -0.89
N ALA A 190 -7.27 13.55 -0.57
CA ALA A 190 -8.16 12.92 -1.55
C ALA A 190 -8.51 13.86 -2.72
N LEU A 191 -8.77 15.14 -2.45
CA LEU A 191 -9.05 16.14 -3.49
C LEU A 191 -7.82 16.39 -4.39
N VAL A 192 -6.63 16.49 -3.80
CA VAL A 192 -5.38 16.64 -4.56
C VAL A 192 -5.14 15.41 -5.42
N ALA A 193 -5.34 14.21 -4.88
CA ALA A 193 -5.19 12.96 -5.61
C ALA A 193 -6.16 12.86 -6.81
N LEU A 194 -7.43 13.22 -6.61
CA LEU A 194 -8.43 13.31 -7.68
C LEU A 194 -8.09 14.40 -8.71
N GLY A 195 -7.61 15.56 -8.26
CA GLY A 195 -7.19 16.65 -9.14
C GLY A 195 -6.02 16.24 -10.04
N CYS A 196 -5.01 15.58 -9.48
CA CYS A 196 -3.87 15.05 -10.22
C CYS A 196 -4.29 13.99 -11.25
N THR A 197 -5.17 13.04 -10.88
CA THR A 197 -5.63 12.01 -11.83
C THR A 197 -6.48 12.58 -12.97
N LEU A 198 -7.35 13.54 -12.68
CA LEU A 198 -8.16 14.23 -13.71
C LEU A 198 -7.28 15.06 -14.65
N TRP A 199 -6.31 15.79 -14.10
CA TRP A 199 -5.39 16.59 -14.90
C TRP A 199 -4.52 15.72 -15.80
N PHE A 200 -4.00 14.62 -15.25
CA PHE A 200 -3.23 13.64 -16.00
C PHE A 200 -4.02 13.07 -17.18
N ARG A 201 -5.28 12.71 -16.96
CA ARG A 201 -6.17 12.20 -18.01
C ARG A 201 -6.49 13.25 -19.09
N ALA A 202 -6.53 14.53 -18.74
CA ALA A 202 -6.79 15.62 -19.68
C ALA A 202 -5.57 16.02 -20.52
N ALA A 203 -4.36 15.63 -20.09
CA ALA A 203 -3.10 15.90 -20.78
C ALA A 203 -2.69 14.80 -21.79
N LEU A 204 -3.35 13.64 -21.73
CA LEU A 204 -3.27 12.53 -22.69
C LEU A 204 -4.27 12.72 -23.83
#